data_AF-V6K6Z4-F1
#
_entry.id   AF-V6K6Z4-F1
#
_cell.length_a   1.000
_cell.length_b   1.000
_cell.length_c   1.000
_cell.angle_alpha   90.00
_cell.angle_beta   90.00
_cell.angle_gamma   90.00
#
_symmetry.space_group_name_H-M   'P 1'
#
loop_
_entity.id
_entity.type
_entity.pdbx_description
1 polymer ?
#
loop_
_entity_poly.entity_id
_entity_poly.type
_entity_poly.pdbx_seq_one_letter_code
_entity_poly.pdbx_strand_id
1 'polypeptide(L)'
;YPALHPEQQRLLTQIGIDAAAAAAARPRRRNLKAGAEEALTHARSYAAEHGSLASVTSATVHEGFRLGQWLANQRNYQRTGHRPLPAGRAQALAAIDPWWCPPWHLKWQRSYDRAREHTAAGQPLYADTGFSDLDDSLAGRWLRRQCATYDELSEEQQRLLTEIGITAEVAGTVLEHARTAPKRPTATPAPDVEDEDGNAGRAAGTAALPGRRRIRRAAKPERPREPRSRLGHRPDLRPGFETALAHARAYAAEHGHLAAPRDTRHDGYPLGWWLFSQRNRAKQRARDGLPPSPHLTELAAIDLWWNPPWNSEWQRNYYRIRNHIEAGEPYDPVARIPAPSTVLGSWITRACLTYHQLHPDQQHLLNAIGITAQTAGQWPASPRPRPHAEALQHARTWAAGHGHLCPPIKTVRNGFPLGEWLDSQRQLAKKRASPSPTQQMLAMIDPWWNPPWPILWQRTYHHAHTHPDSPTTRH
;
A
#
# COMPACT_ATOMS: atom_id res chain seq x y z
N TYR A 1 -20.91 30.10 10.71
CA TYR A 1 -21.97 30.62 9.84
C TYR A 1 -21.43 31.68 8.87
N PRO A 2 -20.77 32.77 9.30
CA PRO A 2 -20.34 33.83 8.37
C PRO A 2 -19.28 33.41 7.34
N ALA A 3 -18.45 32.40 7.68
CA ALA A 3 -17.44 31.84 6.79
C ALA A 3 -17.98 30.81 5.76
N LEU A 4 -19.29 30.51 5.78
CA LEU A 4 -19.91 29.62 4.80
C LEU A 4 -20.11 30.35 3.47
N HIS A 5 -20.14 29.61 2.37
CA HIS A 5 -20.49 30.17 1.06
C HIS A 5 -21.87 30.84 1.13
N PRO A 6 -22.12 31.98 0.46
CA PRO A 6 -23.40 32.70 0.53
C PRO A 6 -24.62 31.81 0.26
N GLU A 7 -24.53 30.94 -0.74
CA GLU A 7 -25.59 29.95 -1.00
C GLU A 7 -25.80 28.96 0.15
N GLN A 8 -24.74 28.49 0.83
CA GLN A 8 -24.91 27.63 2.00
C GLN A 8 -25.66 28.35 3.13
N GLN A 9 -25.42 29.65 3.31
CA GLN A 9 -26.17 30.47 4.26
C GLN A 9 -27.63 30.55 3.85
N ARG A 10 -27.92 30.84 2.57
CA ARG A 10 -29.28 30.87 2.01
C ARG A 10 -30.03 29.55 2.22
N LEU A 11 -29.39 28.42 1.89
CA LEU A 11 -29.95 27.09 2.08
C LEU A 11 -30.21 26.79 3.56
N LEU A 12 -29.26 27.08 4.45
CA LEU A 12 -29.47 26.88 5.89
C LEU A 12 -30.64 27.70 6.46
N THR A 13 -30.81 28.93 5.97
CA THR A 13 -31.98 29.76 6.34
C THR A 13 -33.30 29.13 5.90
N GLN A 14 -33.34 28.40 4.77
CA GLN A 14 -34.55 27.68 4.32
C GLN A 14 -34.99 26.57 5.29
N ILE A 15 -34.09 26.08 6.14
CA ILE A 15 -34.39 25.09 7.19
C ILE A 15 -34.35 25.70 8.60
N GLY A 16 -34.48 27.02 8.72
CA GLY A 16 -34.55 27.73 10.00
C GLY A 16 -33.21 27.93 10.73
N ILE A 17 -32.08 27.67 10.05
CA ILE A 17 -30.74 27.91 10.61
C ILE A 17 -30.22 29.23 10.03
N ASP A 18 -30.62 30.34 10.63
CA ASP A 18 -30.07 31.66 10.34
C ASP A 18 -28.81 31.96 11.18
N ALA A 19 -28.24 33.16 11.04
CA ALA A 19 -27.06 33.57 11.78
C ALA A 19 -27.28 33.57 13.30
N ALA A 20 -28.48 33.94 13.76
CA ALA A 20 -28.83 34.01 15.17
C ALA A 20 -29.04 32.61 15.76
N ALA A 21 -29.78 31.75 15.08
CA ALA A 21 -29.97 30.33 15.42
C ALA A 21 -28.63 29.58 15.43
N ALA A 22 -27.75 29.83 14.45
CA ALA A 22 -26.41 29.24 14.42
C ALA A 22 -25.49 29.76 15.54
N ALA A 23 -25.67 31.00 15.98
CA ALA A 23 -24.94 31.56 17.13
C ALA A 23 -25.48 31.04 18.46
N ALA A 24 -26.79 30.87 18.58
CA ALA A 24 -27.47 30.32 19.75
C ALA A 24 -27.28 28.80 19.89
N ALA A 25 -27.04 28.10 18.77
CA ALA A 25 -26.72 26.68 18.75
C ALA A 25 -25.44 26.42 19.55
N ARG A 26 -25.61 25.94 20.78
CA ARG A 26 -24.49 25.51 21.63
C ARG A 26 -23.72 24.41 20.89
N PRO A 27 -22.46 24.61 20.50
CA PRO A 27 -21.73 23.56 19.83
C PRO A 27 -21.59 22.40 20.81
N ARG A 28 -22.00 21.19 20.41
CA ARG A 28 -21.48 19.91 20.95
C ARG A 28 -19.99 19.74 20.61
N ARG A 29 -19.21 20.82 20.57
CA ARG A 29 -17.75 20.72 20.56
C ARG A 29 -17.36 20.32 21.97
N ARG A 30 -17.13 19.02 22.15
CA ARG A 30 -16.28 18.49 23.21
C ARG A 30 -15.09 19.45 23.31
N ASN A 31 -15.02 20.21 24.40
CA ASN A 31 -13.99 21.24 24.56
C ASN A 31 -12.64 20.53 24.46
N LEU A 32 -11.93 20.71 23.33
CA LEU A 32 -10.71 19.95 23.03
C LEU A 32 -9.60 20.23 24.04
N LYS A 33 -9.64 21.39 24.73
CA LYS A 33 -8.74 21.72 25.81
C LYS A 33 -9.09 20.94 27.08
N ALA A 34 -10.36 21.00 27.51
CA ALA A 34 -10.85 20.24 28.66
C ALA A 34 -10.66 18.72 28.46
N GLY A 35 -10.98 18.20 27.27
CA GLY A 35 -10.76 16.79 26.92
C GLY A 35 -9.28 16.41 26.77
N ALA A 36 -8.37 17.38 26.57
CA ALA A 36 -6.93 17.13 26.59
C ALA A 36 -6.36 17.10 28.01
N GLU A 37 -6.85 17.97 28.89
CA GLU A 37 -6.50 17.97 30.32
C GLU A 37 -7.00 16.68 30.99
N GLU A 38 -8.26 16.30 30.75
CA GLU A 38 -8.84 15.01 31.16
C GLU A 38 -7.99 13.82 30.69
N ALA A 39 -7.59 13.81 29.42
CA ALA A 39 -6.74 12.75 28.87
C ALA A 39 -5.36 12.68 29.53
N LEU A 40 -4.75 13.83 29.85
CA LEU A 40 -3.48 13.88 30.59
C LEU A 40 -3.63 13.39 32.03
N THR A 41 -4.77 13.65 32.67
CA THR A 41 -5.09 13.10 34.00
C THR A 41 -5.14 11.57 33.96
N HIS A 42 -5.85 10.98 32.99
CA HIS A 42 -5.86 9.52 32.84
C HIS A 42 -4.50 8.94 32.45
N ALA A 43 -3.70 9.64 31.65
CA ALA A 43 -2.33 9.23 31.36
C ALA A 43 -1.45 9.23 32.61
N ARG A 44 -1.57 10.24 33.49
CA ARG A 44 -0.89 10.27 34.79
C ARG A 44 -1.32 9.13 35.70
N SER A 45 -2.64 8.92 35.83
CA SER A 45 -3.19 7.82 36.64
C SER A 45 -2.65 6.47 36.16
N TYR A 46 -2.72 6.19 34.86
CA TYR A 46 -2.19 4.96 34.28
C TYR A 46 -0.67 4.81 34.48
N ALA A 47 0.11 5.88 34.26
CA ALA A 47 1.55 5.83 34.44
C ALA A 47 1.96 5.66 35.92
N ALA A 48 1.16 6.17 36.86
CA ALA A 48 1.37 5.94 38.29
C ALA A 48 1.08 4.47 38.67
N GLU A 49 0.08 3.84 38.07
CA GLU A 49 -0.28 2.44 38.32
C GLU A 49 0.68 1.44 37.65
N HIS A 50 1.08 1.70 36.41
CA HIS A 50 1.83 0.74 35.59
C HIS A 50 3.28 1.16 35.28
N GLY A 51 3.70 2.33 35.75
CA GLY A 51 5.08 2.83 35.62
C GLY A 51 5.54 3.22 34.20
N SER A 52 4.70 3.05 33.16
CA SER A 52 5.02 3.38 31.77
C SER A 52 3.76 3.55 30.91
N LEU A 53 3.79 4.48 29.94
CA LEU A 53 2.75 4.63 28.91
C LEU A 53 2.98 3.74 27.69
N ALA A 54 4.11 3.02 27.61
CA ALA A 54 4.41 2.16 26.48
C ALA A 54 3.55 0.89 26.47
N SER A 55 3.16 0.38 27.65
CA SER A 55 2.28 -0.79 27.81
C SER A 55 0.86 -0.52 27.28
N VAL A 56 0.44 0.74 27.20
CA VAL A 56 -0.86 1.14 26.63
C VAL A 56 -0.99 0.66 25.18
N THR A 57 -2.00 -0.16 24.93
CA THR A 57 -2.39 -0.62 23.59
C THR A 57 -3.50 0.27 23.03
N SER A 58 -3.78 0.19 21.72
CA SER A 58 -4.88 0.97 21.12
C SER A 58 -6.26 0.64 21.70
N ALA A 59 -6.42 -0.54 22.32
CA ALA A 59 -7.66 -1.00 22.94
C ALA A 59 -7.78 -0.60 24.43
N THR A 60 -6.71 -0.10 25.05
CA THR A 60 -6.71 0.22 26.48
C THR A 60 -7.71 1.32 26.81
N VAL A 61 -8.62 0.99 27.72
CA VAL A 61 -9.56 1.92 28.37
C VAL A 61 -9.15 2.02 29.83
N HIS A 62 -8.86 3.23 30.31
CA HIS A 62 -8.46 3.50 31.69
C HIS A 62 -9.53 4.39 32.32
N GLU A 63 -10.14 3.94 33.43
CA GLU A 63 -11.21 4.70 34.13
C GLU A 63 -12.34 5.18 33.18
N GLY A 64 -12.72 4.34 32.22
CA GLY A 64 -13.74 4.67 31.20
C GLY A 64 -13.26 5.57 30.06
N PHE A 65 -12.04 6.10 30.13
CA PHE A 65 -11.42 6.89 29.07
C PHE A 65 -10.65 6.01 28.08
N ARG A 66 -10.85 6.23 26.76
CA ARG A 66 -10.13 5.49 25.69
C ARG A 66 -8.68 5.97 25.52
N LEU A 67 -7.88 5.76 26.56
CA LEU A 67 -6.50 6.23 26.67
C LEU A 67 -5.63 5.72 25.50
N GLY A 68 -5.83 4.46 25.11
CA GLY A 68 -5.09 3.83 24.02
C GLY A 68 -5.24 4.52 22.68
N GLN A 69 -6.47 4.79 22.28
CA GLN A 69 -6.76 5.49 21.04
C GLN A 69 -6.23 6.93 21.08
N TRP A 70 -6.35 7.61 22.22
CA TRP A 70 -5.87 8.97 22.38
C TRP A 70 -4.33 9.07 22.27
N LEU A 71 -3.59 8.20 22.97
CA LEU A 71 -2.11 8.17 22.91
C LEU A 71 -1.60 7.76 21.52
N ALA A 72 -2.26 6.81 20.85
CA ALA A 72 -1.91 6.43 19.47
C ALA A 72 -2.00 7.63 18.52
N ASN A 73 -3.04 8.46 18.66
CA ASN A 73 -3.19 9.69 17.89
C ASN A 73 -2.09 10.71 18.23
N GLN A 74 -1.75 10.90 19.51
CA GLN A 74 -0.69 11.85 19.90
C GLN A 74 0.68 11.44 19.31
N ARG A 75 1.02 10.15 19.38
CA ARG A 75 2.26 9.61 18.78
C ARG A 75 2.30 9.81 17.27
N ASN A 76 1.15 9.62 16.60
CA ASN A 76 1.04 9.85 15.16
C ASN A 76 1.28 11.34 14.83
N TYR A 77 0.64 12.24 15.56
CA TYR A 77 0.84 13.69 15.40
C TYR A 77 2.29 14.12 15.62
N GLN A 78 2.98 13.53 16.60
CA GLN A 78 4.41 13.78 16.85
C GLN A 78 5.31 13.31 15.70
N ARG A 79 4.99 12.18 15.06
CA ARG A 79 5.85 11.55 14.03
C ARG A 79 5.61 12.09 12.61
N THR A 80 4.38 12.42 12.26
CA THR A 80 4.00 12.67 10.86
C THR A 80 4.01 14.14 10.46
N GLY A 81 4.00 15.07 11.42
CA GLY A 81 4.06 16.52 11.15
C GLY A 81 2.82 17.11 10.45
N HIS A 82 1.93 16.29 9.88
CA HIS A 82 0.70 16.72 9.19
C HIS A 82 -0.26 17.50 10.08
N ARG A 83 -0.23 17.22 11.38
CA ARG A 83 -0.87 18.02 12.43
C ARG A 83 0.08 18.05 13.63
N PRO A 84 0.86 19.12 13.82
CA PRO A 84 1.85 19.17 14.89
C PRO A 84 1.17 19.08 16.25
N LEU A 85 1.74 18.25 17.13
CA LEU A 85 1.36 18.17 18.53
C LEU A 85 1.71 19.51 19.21
N PRO A 86 0.77 20.18 19.92
CA PRO A 86 1.10 21.40 20.65
C PRO A 86 2.25 21.17 21.63
N ALA A 87 3.25 22.06 21.64
CA ALA A 87 4.47 21.91 22.43
C ALA A 87 4.19 21.64 23.92
N GLY A 88 3.24 22.36 24.53
CA GLY A 88 2.85 22.13 25.92
C GLY A 88 2.28 20.73 26.19
N ARG A 89 1.63 20.09 25.20
CA ARG A 89 1.14 18.71 25.35
C ARG A 89 2.25 17.68 25.21
N ALA A 90 3.17 17.90 24.26
CA ALA A 90 4.35 17.04 24.11
C ALA A 90 5.20 17.07 25.40
N GLN A 91 5.41 18.26 25.96
CA GLN A 91 6.10 18.45 27.25
C GLN A 91 5.35 17.77 28.40
N ALA A 92 4.03 17.94 28.49
CA ALA A 92 3.24 17.30 29.54
C ALA A 92 3.30 15.77 29.46
N LEU A 93 3.29 15.18 28.27
CA LEU A 93 3.45 13.72 28.10
C LEU A 93 4.86 13.25 28.41
N ALA A 94 5.89 14.00 27.98
CA ALA A 94 7.29 13.69 28.31
C ALA A 94 7.58 13.78 29.81
N ALA A 95 6.89 14.67 30.53
CA ALA A 95 6.96 14.75 31.99
C ALA A 95 6.28 13.57 32.69
N ILE A 96 5.32 12.90 32.04
CA ILE A 96 4.67 11.68 32.58
C ILE A 96 5.54 10.45 32.31
N ASP A 97 6.02 10.33 31.08
CA ASP A 97 6.87 9.23 30.63
C ASP A 97 7.78 9.74 29.51
N PRO A 98 9.11 9.86 29.72
CA PRO A 98 10.05 10.31 28.70
C PRO A 98 10.01 9.46 27.42
N TRP A 99 9.63 8.18 27.54
CA TRP A 99 9.54 7.21 26.46
C TRP A 99 8.11 6.98 25.99
N TRP A 100 7.19 7.93 26.23
CA TRP A 100 5.81 7.86 25.72
C TRP A 100 5.74 7.76 24.19
N CYS A 101 6.70 8.36 23.47
CA CYS A 101 6.85 8.31 22.02
C CYS A 101 8.32 8.11 21.60
N PRO A 102 8.87 6.89 21.77
CA PRO A 102 10.28 6.64 21.52
C PRO A 102 10.59 6.68 20.01
N PRO A 103 11.87 6.92 19.63
CA PRO A 103 12.30 6.91 18.24
C PRO A 103 12.33 5.50 17.64
N TRP A 104 12.35 4.45 18.47
CA TRP A 104 12.19 3.05 18.08
C TRP A 104 10.74 2.57 18.17
N HIS A 105 10.51 1.29 17.85
CA HIS A 105 9.19 0.69 17.88
C HIS A 105 8.69 0.42 19.31
N LEU A 106 7.41 0.70 19.60
CA LEU A 106 6.82 0.51 20.94
C LEU A 106 6.93 -0.93 21.48
N LYS A 107 7.01 -1.93 20.59
CA LYS A 107 7.24 -3.34 21.01
C LYS A 107 8.57 -3.50 21.76
N TRP A 108 9.60 -2.72 21.41
CA TRP A 108 10.90 -2.76 22.09
C TRP A 108 10.73 -2.17 23.49
N GLN A 109 10.11 -1.00 23.58
CA GLN A 109 9.86 -0.31 24.85
C GLN A 109 9.04 -1.18 25.81
N ARG A 110 8.00 -1.87 25.32
CA ARG A 110 7.20 -2.80 26.13
C ARG A 110 8.01 -4.00 26.64
N SER A 111 8.90 -4.54 25.81
CA SER A 111 9.77 -5.64 26.22
C SER A 111 10.79 -5.19 27.26
N TYR A 112 11.33 -3.97 27.10
CA TYR A 112 12.20 -3.33 28.08
C TYR A 112 11.46 -3.10 29.41
N ASP A 113 10.28 -2.48 29.40
CA ASP A 113 9.52 -2.19 30.62
C ASP A 113 9.20 -3.48 31.40
N ARG A 114 8.84 -4.56 30.69
CA ARG A 114 8.64 -5.88 31.32
C ARG A 114 9.91 -6.43 31.96
N ALA A 115 11.07 -6.26 31.32
CA ALA A 115 12.34 -6.67 31.90
C ALA A 115 12.70 -5.81 33.12
N ARG A 116 12.41 -4.51 33.08
CA ARG A 116 12.58 -3.57 34.19
C ARG A 116 11.66 -3.88 35.36
N GLU A 117 10.41 -4.26 35.12
CA GLU A 117 9.47 -4.71 36.16
C GLU A 117 10.00 -5.98 36.85
N HIS A 118 10.54 -6.92 36.07
CA HIS A 118 11.14 -8.14 36.59
C HIS A 118 12.34 -7.84 37.51
N THR A 119 13.25 -6.97 37.09
CA THR A 119 14.39 -6.55 37.94
C THR A 119 13.95 -5.74 39.15
N ALA A 120 12.95 -4.87 39.01
CA ALA A 120 12.39 -4.10 40.12
C ALA A 120 11.70 -4.97 41.18
N ALA A 121 11.17 -6.13 40.80
CA ALA A 121 10.62 -7.14 41.71
C ALA A 121 11.71 -7.93 42.48
N GLY A 122 13.00 -7.58 42.32
CA GLY A 122 14.12 -8.25 42.96
C GLY A 122 14.50 -9.58 42.32
N GLN A 123 13.98 -9.87 41.11
CA GLN A 123 14.33 -11.06 40.36
C GLN A 123 15.55 -10.75 39.47
N PRO A 124 16.72 -11.33 39.76
CA PRO A 124 17.95 -11.03 39.02
C PRO A 124 17.90 -11.62 37.61
N LEU A 125 18.49 -10.91 36.64
CA LEU A 125 18.68 -11.41 35.28
C LEU A 125 19.98 -12.21 35.19
N TYR A 126 19.90 -13.54 35.11
CA TYR A 126 21.08 -14.41 35.06
C TYR A 126 21.68 -14.51 33.66
N ALA A 127 22.48 -13.50 33.29
CA ALA A 127 23.15 -13.43 32.00
C ALA A 127 24.18 -14.56 31.75
N ASP A 128 24.80 -15.06 32.81
CA ASP A 128 25.72 -16.19 32.82
C ASP A 128 25.07 -17.52 32.40
N THR A 129 23.75 -17.62 32.58
CA THR A 129 22.92 -18.75 32.10
C THR A 129 22.17 -18.43 30.81
N GLY A 130 22.48 -17.30 30.16
CA GLY A 130 21.80 -16.85 28.95
C GLY A 130 20.32 -16.50 29.15
N PHE A 131 19.95 -16.06 30.36
CA PHE A 131 18.58 -15.79 30.80
C PHE A 131 17.66 -17.02 30.75
N SER A 132 18.17 -18.18 31.19
CA SER A 132 17.41 -19.44 31.20
C SER A 132 16.40 -19.54 32.35
N ASP A 133 16.61 -18.74 33.40
CA ASP A 133 15.70 -18.45 34.51
C ASP A 133 14.38 -17.81 34.06
N LEU A 134 14.41 -17.08 32.93
CA LEU A 134 13.23 -16.51 32.28
C LEU A 134 12.50 -17.57 31.42
N ASP A 135 12.16 -18.70 32.04
CA ASP A 135 11.47 -19.90 31.54
C ASP A 135 10.78 -19.71 30.17
N ASP A 136 11.49 -20.10 29.10
CA ASP A 136 11.22 -19.90 27.64
C ASP A 136 10.34 -18.69 27.22
N SER A 137 10.44 -17.61 27.99
CA SER A 137 9.58 -16.46 27.84
C SER A 137 10.04 -15.61 26.66
N LEU A 138 9.09 -14.93 26.03
CA LEU A 138 9.39 -13.90 25.03
C LEU A 138 10.41 -12.86 25.53
N ALA A 139 10.55 -12.69 26.85
CA ALA A 139 11.53 -11.81 27.49
C ALA A 139 12.97 -12.35 27.38
N GLY A 140 13.22 -13.62 27.72
CA GLY A 140 14.56 -14.21 27.59
C GLY A 140 15.06 -14.24 26.13
N ARG A 141 14.18 -14.56 25.17
CA ARG A 141 14.51 -14.46 23.74
C ARG A 141 14.80 -13.02 23.29
N TRP A 142 14.07 -12.05 23.82
CA TRP A 142 14.28 -10.64 23.50
C TRP A 142 15.62 -10.12 24.07
N LEU A 143 15.96 -10.44 25.32
CA LEU A 143 17.22 -10.06 25.98
C LEU A 143 18.44 -10.67 25.27
N ARG A 144 18.42 -11.97 24.94
CA ARG A 144 19.49 -12.60 24.14
C ARG A 144 19.71 -11.89 22.81
N ARG A 145 18.63 -11.46 22.16
CA ARG A 145 18.72 -10.68 20.93
C ARG A 145 19.33 -9.31 21.17
N GLN A 146 18.99 -8.62 22.27
CA GLN A 146 19.58 -7.32 22.60
C GLN A 146 21.08 -7.45 22.84
N CYS A 147 21.51 -8.47 23.59
CA CYS A 147 22.94 -8.74 23.81
C CYS A 147 23.67 -9.06 22.50
N ALA A 148 23.05 -9.82 21.60
CA ALA A 148 23.68 -10.21 20.33
C ALA A 148 23.88 -9.05 19.35
N THR A 149 23.09 -7.97 19.47
CA THR A 149 23.19 -6.78 18.63
C THR A 149 23.51 -5.53 19.44
N TYR A 150 24.14 -5.67 20.61
CA TYR A 150 24.33 -4.59 21.58
C TYR A 150 25.06 -3.38 20.95
N ASP A 151 26.10 -3.65 20.15
CA ASP A 151 26.89 -2.63 19.45
C ASP A 151 26.12 -1.92 18.32
N GLU A 152 24.98 -2.47 17.88
CA GLU A 152 24.11 -1.87 16.86
C GLU A 152 22.95 -1.05 17.47
N LEU A 153 22.76 -1.10 18.79
CA LEU A 153 21.72 -0.36 19.49
C LEU A 153 22.06 1.13 19.61
N SER A 154 21.04 2.00 19.67
CA SER A 154 21.29 3.43 19.91
C SER A 154 21.84 3.66 21.32
N GLU A 155 22.53 4.78 21.53
CA GLU A 155 23.08 5.14 22.86
C GLU A 155 22.00 5.13 23.95
N GLU A 156 20.79 5.60 23.64
CA GLU A 156 19.69 5.61 24.59
C GLU A 156 19.16 4.21 24.90
N GLN A 157 19.14 3.30 23.91
CA GLN A 157 18.78 1.90 24.14
C GLN A 157 19.82 1.20 25.02
N GLN A 158 21.11 1.48 24.81
CA GLN A 158 22.19 0.95 25.65
C GLN A 158 22.11 1.50 27.08
N ARG A 159 21.79 2.79 27.26
CA ARG A 159 21.54 3.40 28.59
C ARG A 159 20.38 2.72 29.31
N LEU A 160 19.25 2.54 28.63
CA LEU A 160 18.10 1.84 29.20
C LEU A 160 18.44 0.40 29.61
N LEU A 161 19.15 -0.34 28.75
CA LEU A 161 19.62 -1.69 29.08
C LEU A 161 20.58 -1.71 30.28
N THR A 162 21.44 -0.70 30.40
CA THR A 162 22.33 -0.54 31.55
C THR A 162 21.55 -0.33 32.85
N GLU A 163 20.42 0.40 32.83
CA GLU A 163 19.55 0.60 34.01
C GLU A 163 18.97 -0.72 34.56
N ILE A 164 18.83 -1.75 33.72
CA ILE A 164 18.38 -3.09 34.14
C ILE A 164 19.53 -4.09 34.29
N GLY A 165 20.79 -3.61 34.31
CA GLY A 165 21.98 -4.42 34.54
C GLY A 165 22.55 -5.11 33.29
N ILE A 166 22.10 -4.77 32.09
CA ILE A 166 22.65 -5.28 30.83
C ILE A 166 23.67 -4.28 30.28
N THR A 167 24.93 -4.43 30.70
CA THR A 167 26.07 -3.66 30.20
C THR A 167 26.71 -4.33 28.97
N ALA A 168 27.68 -3.66 28.33
CA ALA A 168 28.47 -4.24 27.24
C ALA A 168 29.22 -5.51 27.68
N GLU A 169 29.74 -5.54 28.91
CA GLU A 169 30.41 -6.71 29.49
C GLU A 169 29.43 -7.87 29.65
N VAL A 170 28.24 -7.60 30.19
CA VAL A 170 27.16 -8.60 30.36
C VAL A 170 26.70 -9.13 29.01
N ALA A 171 26.55 -8.28 28.01
CA ALA A 171 26.23 -8.69 26.64
C ALA A 171 27.33 -9.61 26.06
N GLY A 172 28.59 -9.31 26.34
CA GLY A 172 29.74 -10.16 26.01
C GLY A 172 29.67 -11.54 26.69
N THR A 173 29.34 -11.60 27.98
CA THR A 173 29.17 -12.87 28.72
C THR A 173 28.06 -13.74 28.12
N VAL A 174 26.93 -13.14 27.74
CA VAL A 174 25.81 -13.87 27.09
C VAL A 174 26.23 -14.43 25.72
N LEU A 175 27.00 -13.66 24.96
CA LEU A 175 27.53 -14.10 23.67
C LEU A 175 28.51 -15.26 23.81
N GLU A 176 29.40 -15.21 24.80
CA GLU A 176 30.32 -16.31 25.10
C GLU A 176 29.56 -17.55 25.57
N HIS A 177 28.58 -17.40 26.48
CA HIS A 177 27.71 -18.50 26.88
C HIS A 177 27.00 -19.14 25.67
N ALA A 178 26.47 -18.34 24.74
CA ALA A 178 25.81 -18.85 23.53
C ALA A 178 26.77 -19.58 22.57
N ARG A 179 28.08 -19.26 22.60
CA ARG A 179 29.13 -19.95 21.82
C ARG A 179 29.53 -21.28 22.46
N THR A 180 29.59 -21.33 23.78
CA THR A 180 30.06 -22.50 24.53
C THR A 180 28.94 -23.46 24.97
N ALA A 181 27.69 -23.01 24.98
CA ALA A 181 26.56 -23.83 25.37
C ALA A 181 26.40 -25.05 24.43
N PRO A 182 26.19 -26.26 24.98
CA PRO A 182 25.94 -27.44 24.16
C PRO A 182 24.69 -27.20 23.31
N LYS A 183 24.82 -27.38 21.98
CA LYS A 183 23.64 -27.40 21.10
C LYS A 183 22.71 -28.48 21.62
N ARG A 184 21.58 -28.06 22.21
CA ARG A 184 20.51 -28.95 22.61
C ARG A 184 20.17 -29.81 21.37
N PRO A 185 20.33 -31.15 21.42
CA PRO A 185 19.87 -31.97 20.32
C PRO A 185 18.40 -31.67 20.14
N THR A 186 18.00 -31.33 18.92
CA THR A 186 16.60 -31.32 18.50
C THR A 186 15.98 -32.60 18.99
N ALA A 187 15.05 -32.49 19.93
CA ALA A 187 14.34 -33.62 20.47
C ALA A 187 13.77 -34.43 19.31
N THR A 188 14.20 -35.68 19.22
CA THR A 188 13.54 -36.71 18.44
C THR A 188 12.06 -36.71 18.84
N PRO A 189 11.10 -36.67 17.90
CA PRO A 189 9.72 -36.95 18.27
C PRO A 189 9.70 -38.37 18.85
N ALA A 190 9.14 -38.53 20.05
CA ALA A 190 8.87 -39.86 20.59
C ALA A 190 7.91 -40.61 19.65
N PRO A 191 8.00 -41.94 19.57
CA PRO A 191 7.15 -42.72 18.67
C PRO A 191 5.71 -42.68 19.18
N ASP A 192 4.78 -42.33 18.29
CA ASP A 192 3.37 -42.60 18.48
C ASP A 192 3.18 -44.12 18.54
N VAL A 193 2.51 -44.58 19.59
CA VAL A 193 2.00 -45.94 19.69
C VAL A 193 0.86 -46.04 18.67
N GLU A 194 1.05 -46.90 17.68
CA GLU A 194 0.01 -47.34 16.75
C GLU A 194 -1.06 -48.12 17.53
N ASP A 195 -2.30 -47.65 17.50
CA ASP A 195 -3.45 -48.54 17.45
C ASP A 195 -3.78 -48.73 15.95
N GLU A 196 -3.65 -49.98 15.52
CA GLU A 196 -4.08 -50.47 14.21
C GLU A 196 -5.60 -50.32 14.06
N ASP A 197 -6.04 -49.80 12.92
CA ASP A 197 -6.92 -50.56 12.02
C ASP A 197 -7.11 -49.84 10.68
N GLY A 198 -6.92 -50.57 9.58
CA GLY A 198 -7.77 -50.36 8.40
C GLY A 198 -7.16 -49.82 7.10
N ASN A 199 -6.08 -50.44 6.63
CA ASN A 199 -5.99 -51.06 5.28
C ASN A 199 -5.98 -50.23 3.96
N ALA A 200 -5.05 -50.69 3.10
CA ALA A 200 -4.94 -50.62 1.63
C ALA A 200 -4.48 -49.26 1.04
N GLY A 201 -3.22 -49.09 0.62
CA GLY A 201 -2.44 -49.91 -0.34
C GLY A 201 -2.52 -49.20 -1.71
N ARG A 202 -1.47 -48.89 -2.47
CA ARG A 202 -0.12 -49.43 -2.75
C ARG A 202 0.63 -48.26 -3.46
N ALA A 203 1.86 -47.89 -3.16
CA ALA A 203 3.15 -48.58 -3.36
C ALA A 203 3.95 -48.09 -4.58
N ALA A 204 5.27 -48.10 -4.36
CA ALA A 204 6.42 -47.91 -5.25
C ALA A 204 6.90 -46.45 -5.40
N GLY A 205 8.04 -46.03 -4.84
CA GLY A 205 9.36 -46.68 -4.80
C GLY A 205 10.14 -46.22 -6.05
N THR A 206 11.37 -45.70 -6.01
CA THR A 206 12.51 -46.11 -5.19
C THR A 206 13.66 -45.09 -5.37
N ALA A 207 14.46 -44.90 -4.30
CA ALA A 207 15.94 -44.77 -4.25
C ALA A 207 16.68 -43.71 -5.11
N ALA A 208 17.86 -43.21 -4.76
CA ALA A 208 18.65 -43.12 -3.53
C ALA A 208 19.85 -42.19 -3.88
N LEU A 209 20.35 -41.51 -2.86
CA LEU A 209 21.55 -40.64 -2.76
C LEU A 209 22.86 -41.33 -3.26
N PRO A 210 24.06 -40.66 -3.36
CA PRO A 210 24.51 -39.57 -2.47
C PRO A 210 25.53 -38.51 -2.96
N GLY A 211 25.49 -37.37 -2.25
CA GLY A 211 26.69 -36.79 -1.61
C GLY A 211 27.46 -35.68 -2.34
N ARG A 212 27.51 -34.48 -1.72
CA ARG A 212 28.78 -33.94 -1.17
C ARG A 212 28.57 -32.65 -0.36
N ARG A 213 29.20 -32.69 0.82
CA ARG A 213 29.37 -31.64 1.83
C ARG A 213 30.00 -30.37 1.23
N ARG A 214 29.54 -29.18 1.65
CA ARG A 214 30.38 -27.97 1.62
C ARG A 214 30.55 -27.40 3.02
N ILE A 215 31.78 -27.56 3.47
CA ILE A 215 32.47 -26.89 4.57
C ILE A 215 32.31 -25.37 4.41
N ARG A 216 31.81 -24.68 5.46
CA ARG A 216 31.90 -23.22 5.56
C ARG A 216 33.35 -22.85 5.85
N ARG A 217 34.05 -22.40 4.81
CA ARG A 217 35.38 -21.77 4.90
C ARG A 217 35.25 -20.41 5.59
N ALA A 218 36.24 -20.12 6.44
CA ALA A 218 36.44 -18.86 7.15
C ALA A 218 36.31 -17.63 6.24
N ALA A 219 35.63 -16.59 6.75
CA ALA A 219 35.61 -15.28 6.14
C ALA A 219 37.01 -14.63 6.28
N LYS A 220 37.58 -14.29 5.12
CA LYS A 220 38.79 -13.48 4.94
C LYS A 220 38.50 -12.02 5.41
N PRO A 221 39.50 -11.22 5.82
CA PRO A 221 39.26 -9.88 6.37
C PRO A 221 38.59 -8.96 5.35
N GLU A 222 37.72 -8.09 5.85
CA GLU A 222 37.02 -7.07 5.07
C GLU A 222 37.98 -6.25 4.21
N ARG A 223 37.76 -6.27 2.88
CA ARG A 223 38.25 -5.20 2.02
C ARG A 223 37.43 -3.93 2.31
N PRO A 224 38.01 -2.73 2.19
CA PRO A 224 37.30 -1.48 2.39
C PRO A 224 36.01 -1.49 1.56
N ARG A 225 34.87 -1.17 2.20
CA ARG A 225 33.57 -1.07 1.54
C ARG A 225 33.69 -0.11 0.36
N GLU A 226 33.73 -0.66 -0.85
CA GLU A 226 33.53 0.14 -2.06
C GLU A 226 32.14 0.81 -1.96
N PRO A 227 32.03 2.07 -2.37
CA PRO A 227 30.79 2.82 -2.28
C PRO A 227 29.70 2.06 -3.01
N ARG A 228 28.61 1.73 -2.30
CA ARG A 228 27.39 1.10 -2.85
C ARG A 228 27.11 1.69 -4.24
N SER A 229 27.37 0.92 -5.28
CA SER A 229 27.10 1.31 -6.67
C SER A 229 25.66 1.80 -6.75
N ARG A 230 25.49 3.11 -6.93
CA ARG A 230 24.25 3.74 -7.36
C ARG A 230 23.99 3.29 -8.81
N LEU A 231 23.60 2.02 -8.96
CA LEU A 231 23.18 1.37 -10.19
C LEU A 231 21.92 2.08 -10.70
N GLY A 232 22.16 3.19 -11.39
CA GLY A 232 21.13 4.09 -11.89
C GLY A 232 21.69 5.42 -12.38
N HIS A 233 22.86 5.84 -11.89
CA HIS A 233 23.50 7.06 -12.37
C HIS A 233 24.57 6.88 -13.43
N ARG A 234 25.22 5.71 -13.59
CA ARG A 234 26.19 5.50 -14.70
C ARG A 234 26.36 4.03 -15.15
N PRO A 235 25.49 3.49 -16.01
CA PRO A 235 25.83 2.41 -16.93
C PRO A 235 26.33 2.94 -18.28
N ASP A 236 26.78 4.20 -18.36
CA ASP A 236 27.29 4.82 -19.59
C ASP A 236 28.83 4.69 -19.71
N LEU A 237 29.46 3.94 -18.79
CA LEU A 237 30.77 3.37 -19.08
C LEU A 237 30.54 2.27 -20.11
N ARG A 238 31.10 2.43 -21.32
CA ARG A 238 30.96 1.49 -22.45
C ARG A 238 30.94 -0.01 -22.05
N PRO A 239 31.80 -0.49 -21.13
CA PRO A 239 31.78 -1.90 -20.69
C PRO A 239 30.49 -2.32 -19.96
N GLY A 240 29.91 -1.43 -19.14
CA GLY A 240 28.67 -1.69 -18.41
C GLY A 240 27.43 -1.69 -19.31
N PHE A 241 27.45 -0.86 -20.36
CA PHE A 241 26.42 -0.86 -21.39
C PHE A 241 26.49 -2.11 -22.26
N GLU A 242 27.67 -2.49 -22.73
CA GLU A 242 27.88 -3.70 -23.55
C GLU A 242 27.43 -4.97 -22.82
N THR A 243 27.72 -5.08 -21.51
CA THR A 243 27.23 -6.18 -20.67
C THR A 243 25.71 -6.20 -20.59
N ALA A 244 25.08 -5.04 -20.36
CA ALA A 244 23.62 -4.93 -20.31
C ALA A 244 22.96 -5.29 -21.65
N LEU A 245 23.57 -4.87 -22.76
CA LEU A 245 23.12 -5.15 -24.11
C LEU A 245 23.26 -6.64 -24.44
N ALA A 246 24.30 -7.32 -23.96
CA ALA A 246 24.45 -8.76 -24.09
C ALA A 246 23.28 -9.50 -23.39
N HIS A 247 22.92 -9.10 -22.17
CA HIS A 247 21.74 -9.65 -21.49
C HIS A 247 20.43 -9.32 -22.22
N ALA A 248 20.30 -8.12 -22.80
CA ALA A 248 19.13 -7.78 -23.61
C ALA A 248 19.03 -8.66 -24.87
N ARG A 249 20.14 -8.91 -25.57
CA ARG A 249 20.19 -9.81 -26.73
C ARG A 249 19.85 -11.24 -26.34
N ALA A 250 20.39 -11.75 -25.23
CA ALA A 250 20.09 -13.09 -24.75
C ALA A 250 18.60 -13.24 -24.40
N TYR A 251 18.04 -12.27 -23.66
CA TYR A 251 16.61 -12.25 -23.36
C TYR A 251 15.74 -12.17 -24.62
N ALA A 252 16.12 -11.34 -25.59
CA ALA A 252 15.42 -11.24 -26.86
C ALA A 252 15.54 -12.51 -27.72
N ALA A 253 16.66 -13.24 -27.62
CA ALA A 253 16.82 -14.54 -28.29
C ALA A 253 15.91 -15.61 -27.66
N GLU A 254 15.72 -15.59 -26.33
CA GLU A 254 14.84 -16.54 -25.62
C GLU A 254 13.35 -16.21 -25.81
N HIS A 255 12.97 -14.94 -25.74
CA HIS A 255 11.56 -14.53 -25.71
C HIS A 255 11.07 -13.84 -26.99
N GLY A 256 11.96 -13.51 -27.92
CA GLY A 256 11.65 -12.82 -29.16
C GLY A 256 11.27 -11.34 -29.00
N HIS A 257 11.53 -10.73 -27.83
CA HIS A 257 11.18 -9.34 -27.53
C HIS A 257 11.90 -8.78 -26.28
N LEU A 258 11.85 -7.47 -26.06
CA LEU A 258 12.37 -6.79 -24.86
C LEU A 258 11.28 -6.29 -23.90
N ALA A 259 10.05 -6.81 -23.99
CA ALA A 259 8.94 -6.49 -23.09
C ALA A 259 9.05 -7.13 -21.68
N ALA A 260 10.22 -7.11 -21.04
CA ALA A 260 10.42 -7.66 -19.71
C ALA A 260 9.65 -6.87 -18.61
N PRO A 261 9.04 -7.55 -17.62
CA PRO A 261 8.65 -6.95 -16.34
C PRO A 261 9.79 -6.18 -15.66
N ARG A 262 9.44 -5.24 -14.76
CA ARG A 262 10.42 -4.33 -14.14
C ARG A 262 11.40 -5.07 -13.21
N ASP A 263 10.94 -6.13 -12.59
CA ASP A 263 11.65 -6.96 -11.61
C ASP A 263 12.39 -8.15 -12.25
N THR A 264 12.30 -8.33 -13.57
CA THR A 264 12.97 -9.40 -14.28
C THR A 264 14.48 -9.36 -14.07
N ARG A 265 15.02 -10.50 -13.62
CA ARG A 265 16.44 -10.81 -13.63
C ARG A 265 16.72 -11.86 -14.70
N HIS A 266 17.66 -11.59 -15.59
CA HIS A 266 18.13 -12.54 -16.61
C HIS A 266 19.58 -12.88 -16.30
N ASP A 267 19.88 -14.15 -16.01
CA ASP A 267 21.19 -14.61 -15.51
C ASP A 267 21.73 -13.79 -14.33
N GLY A 268 20.85 -13.42 -13.40
CA GLY A 268 21.19 -12.59 -12.24
C GLY A 268 21.33 -11.09 -12.52
N TYR A 269 21.35 -10.67 -13.79
CA TYR A 269 21.38 -9.25 -14.19
C TYR A 269 19.98 -8.62 -14.09
N PRO A 270 19.81 -7.43 -13.49
CA PRO A 270 18.51 -6.76 -13.31
C PRO A 270 18.01 -6.10 -14.61
N LEU A 271 17.79 -6.91 -15.66
CA LEU A 271 17.45 -6.47 -17.02
C LEU A 271 16.17 -5.63 -17.06
N GLY A 272 15.13 -6.04 -16.33
CA GLY A 272 13.84 -5.34 -16.31
C GLY A 272 13.95 -3.88 -15.84
N TRP A 273 14.76 -3.67 -14.80
CA TRP A 273 15.00 -2.35 -14.24
C TRP A 273 15.89 -1.50 -15.16
N TRP A 274 16.88 -2.12 -15.80
CA TRP A 274 17.72 -1.47 -16.79
C TRP A 274 16.92 -0.99 -18.01
N LEU A 275 16.09 -1.85 -18.62
CA LEU A 275 15.21 -1.49 -19.74
C LEU A 275 14.23 -0.35 -19.37
N PHE A 276 13.66 -0.40 -18.16
CA PHE A 276 12.83 0.70 -17.65
C PHE A 276 13.59 2.03 -17.60
N SER A 277 14.84 2.01 -17.14
CA SER A 277 15.70 3.18 -17.08
C SER A 277 16.03 3.72 -18.47
N GLN A 278 16.31 2.85 -19.45
CA GLN A 278 16.56 3.26 -20.85
C GLN A 278 15.32 3.90 -21.49
N ARG A 279 14.12 3.34 -21.26
CA ARG A 279 12.85 3.93 -21.73
C ARG A 279 12.62 5.32 -21.14
N ASN A 280 12.90 5.53 -19.86
CA ASN A 280 12.75 6.84 -19.23
C ASN A 280 13.75 7.86 -19.76
N ARG A 281 14.99 7.45 -20.03
CA ARG A 281 16.00 8.31 -20.66
C ARG A 281 15.59 8.71 -22.08
N ALA A 282 15.08 7.77 -22.88
CA ALA A 282 14.55 8.07 -24.20
C ALA A 282 13.42 9.10 -24.15
N LYS A 283 12.47 8.93 -23.21
CA LYS A 283 11.38 9.88 -22.99
C LYS A 283 11.88 11.25 -22.55
N GLN A 284 12.88 11.30 -21.68
CA GLN A 284 13.47 12.56 -21.22
C GLN A 284 14.14 13.29 -22.38
N ARG A 285 14.98 12.61 -23.16
CA ARG A 285 15.63 13.20 -24.34
C ARG A 285 14.62 13.73 -25.36
N ALA A 286 13.54 12.99 -25.61
CA ALA A 286 12.48 13.43 -26.51
C ALA A 286 11.80 14.72 -26.00
N ARG A 287 11.58 14.86 -24.69
CA ARG A 287 11.06 16.11 -24.09
C ARG A 287 12.02 17.28 -24.22
N ASP A 288 13.32 16.99 -24.15
CA ASP A 288 14.39 17.98 -24.26
C ASP A 288 14.72 18.32 -25.73
N GLY A 289 13.99 17.77 -26.71
CA GLY A 289 14.22 18.00 -28.15
C GLY A 289 15.53 17.40 -28.67
N LEU A 290 16.12 16.47 -27.92
CA LEU A 290 17.41 15.86 -28.26
C LEU A 290 17.23 14.61 -29.13
N PRO A 291 18.15 14.33 -30.08
CA PRO A 291 18.11 13.10 -30.86
C PRO A 291 18.31 11.86 -29.97
N PRO A 292 17.82 10.68 -30.40
CA PRO A 292 18.11 9.41 -29.73
C PRO A 292 19.62 9.23 -29.56
N SER A 293 20.08 8.79 -28.38
CA SER A 293 21.50 8.48 -28.23
C SER A 293 21.87 7.24 -29.05
N PRO A 294 23.12 7.10 -29.54
CA PRO A 294 23.55 5.93 -30.31
C PRO A 294 23.21 4.58 -29.66
N HIS A 295 23.32 4.51 -28.32
CA HIS A 295 22.93 3.36 -27.51
C HIS A 295 21.46 2.94 -27.61
N LEU A 296 20.55 3.87 -27.93
CA LEU A 296 19.14 3.55 -28.13
C LEU A 296 18.88 2.91 -29.50
N THR A 297 19.70 3.24 -30.50
CA THR A 297 19.66 2.60 -31.82
C THR A 297 20.04 1.13 -31.71
N GLU A 298 21.00 0.79 -30.84
CA GLU A 298 21.38 -0.60 -30.58
C GLU A 298 20.23 -1.43 -29.97
N LEU A 299 19.40 -0.83 -29.11
CA LEU A 299 18.20 -1.48 -28.58
C LEU A 299 17.09 -1.62 -29.63
N ALA A 300 16.91 -0.59 -30.47
CA ALA A 300 15.96 -0.65 -31.58
C ALA A 300 16.32 -1.72 -32.61
N ALA A 301 17.61 -2.03 -32.79
CA ALA A 301 18.06 -3.12 -33.64
C ALA A 301 17.76 -4.52 -33.06
N ILE A 302 17.58 -4.65 -31.74
CA ILE A 302 17.23 -5.92 -31.08
C ILE A 302 15.72 -6.14 -31.10
N ASP A 303 14.95 -5.11 -30.76
CA ASP A 303 13.49 -5.15 -30.74
C ASP A 303 12.97 -3.78 -31.18
N LEU A 304 12.29 -3.74 -32.33
CA LEU A 304 11.66 -2.53 -32.85
C LEU A 304 10.74 -1.87 -31.81
N TRP A 305 10.07 -2.68 -31.00
CA TRP A 305 9.12 -2.23 -29.98
C TRP A 305 9.73 -2.19 -28.58
N TRP A 306 11.06 -2.07 -28.42
CA TRP A 306 11.68 -1.98 -27.09
C TRP A 306 11.16 -0.76 -26.27
N ASN A 307 10.79 0.34 -26.94
CA ASN A 307 10.21 1.56 -26.36
C ASN A 307 8.98 2.04 -27.17
N PRO A 308 7.83 1.38 -27.05
CA PRO A 308 6.66 1.69 -27.87
C PRO A 308 5.92 2.95 -27.38
N PRO A 309 5.08 3.56 -28.24
CA PRO A 309 4.26 4.71 -27.84
C PRO A 309 3.05 4.34 -26.95
N TRP A 310 2.75 3.04 -26.79
CA TRP A 310 1.72 2.53 -25.88
C TRP A 310 2.31 2.03 -24.55
N ASN A 311 1.43 1.62 -23.63
CA ASN A 311 1.85 1.13 -22.32
C ASN A 311 2.49 -0.27 -22.41
N SER A 312 3.54 -0.52 -21.62
CA SER A 312 4.28 -1.80 -21.66
C SER A 312 3.45 -3.00 -21.18
N GLU A 313 2.35 -2.79 -20.45
CA GLU A 313 1.45 -3.87 -20.04
C GLU A 313 0.68 -4.45 -21.24
N TRP A 314 0.20 -3.58 -22.13
CA TRP A 314 -0.43 -3.99 -23.39
C TRP A 314 0.53 -4.84 -24.21
N GLN A 315 1.79 -4.40 -24.33
CA GLN A 315 2.82 -5.13 -25.08
C GLN A 315 3.13 -6.50 -24.45
N ARG A 316 3.20 -6.57 -23.12
CA ARG A 316 3.38 -7.86 -22.43
C ARG A 316 2.21 -8.80 -22.65
N ASN A 317 0.98 -8.31 -22.59
CA ASN A 317 -0.19 -9.16 -22.86
C ASN A 317 -0.24 -9.63 -24.31
N TYR A 318 0.22 -8.81 -25.27
CA TYR A 318 0.41 -9.24 -26.66
C TYR A 318 1.37 -10.44 -26.77
N TYR A 319 2.55 -10.38 -26.16
CA TYR A 319 3.48 -11.52 -26.22
C TYR A 319 3.01 -12.72 -25.40
N ARG A 320 2.28 -12.51 -24.30
CA ARG A 320 1.64 -13.61 -23.57
C ARG A 320 0.61 -14.35 -24.42
N ILE A 321 -0.20 -13.63 -25.21
CA ILE A 321 -1.16 -14.28 -26.10
C ILE A 321 -0.47 -14.93 -27.30
N ARG A 322 0.61 -14.33 -27.83
CA ARG A 322 1.42 -14.95 -28.88
C ARG A 322 1.99 -16.29 -28.41
N ASN A 323 2.63 -16.31 -27.23
CA ASN A 323 3.18 -17.53 -26.66
C ASN A 323 2.09 -18.56 -26.31
N HIS A 324 0.89 -18.11 -25.89
CA HIS A 324 -0.28 -18.97 -25.68
C HIS A 324 -0.70 -19.67 -26.98
N ILE A 325 -0.75 -18.94 -28.09
CA ILE A 325 -1.07 -19.50 -29.42
C ILE A 325 0.04 -20.47 -29.87
N GLU A 326 1.32 -20.08 -29.71
CA GLU A 326 2.47 -20.92 -30.08
C GLU A 326 2.53 -22.24 -29.28
N ALA A 327 2.05 -22.22 -28.04
CA ALA A 327 1.92 -23.43 -27.21
C ALA A 327 0.76 -24.34 -27.62
N GLY A 328 -0.07 -23.95 -28.61
CA GLY A 328 -1.22 -24.72 -29.06
C GLY A 328 -2.43 -24.64 -28.13
N GLU A 329 -2.43 -23.69 -27.19
CA GLU A 329 -3.54 -23.50 -26.27
C GLU A 329 -4.79 -22.93 -26.99
N PRO A 330 -6.02 -23.24 -26.53
CA PRO A 330 -7.23 -22.77 -27.17
C PRO A 330 -7.27 -21.25 -27.31
N TYR A 331 -7.51 -20.77 -28.52
CA TYR A 331 -7.57 -19.36 -28.87
C TYR A 331 -8.60 -19.12 -29.96
N ASP A 332 -9.64 -18.36 -29.61
CA ASP A 332 -10.66 -17.90 -30.54
C ASP A 332 -11.21 -16.56 -30.02
N PRO A 333 -10.76 -15.42 -30.57
CA PRO A 333 -11.23 -14.13 -30.15
C PRO A 333 -12.73 -13.92 -30.41
N VAL A 334 -13.36 -14.58 -31.39
CA VAL A 334 -14.81 -14.45 -31.65
C VAL A 334 -15.60 -15.25 -30.63
N ALA A 335 -15.19 -16.50 -30.36
CA ALA A 335 -15.80 -17.34 -29.33
C ALA A 335 -15.39 -16.94 -27.89
N ARG A 336 -14.58 -15.88 -27.74
CA ARG A 336 -14.10 -15.33 -26.45
C ARG A 336 -13.26 -16.33 -25.66
N ILE A 337 -12.32 -16.96 -26.35
CA ILE A 337 -11.34 -17.89 -25.81
C ILE A 337 -9.95 -17.24 -25.93
N PRO A 338 -9.20 -17.07 -24.83
CA PRO A 338 -9.54 -17.41 -23.45
C PRO A 338 -10.71 -16.60 -22.85
N ALA A 339 -11.39 -17.18 -21.85
CA ALA A 339 -12.59 -16.61 -21.25
C ALA A 339 -12.37 -15.16 -20.75
N PRO A 340 -13.36 -14.24 -20.88
CA PRO A 340 -13.22 -12.83 -20.47
C PRO A 340 -12.89 -12.58 -18.99
N SER A 341 -13.11 -13.59 -18.13
CA SER A 341 -12.74 -13.56 -16.71
C SER A 341 -11.22 -13.69 -16.49
N THR A 342 -10.48 -14.20 -17.48
CA THR A 342 -9.02 -14.29 -17.43
C THR A 342 -8.36 -12.96 -17.82
N VAL A 343 -7.10 -12.77 -17.41
CA VAL A 343 -6.33 -11.58 -17.78
C VAL A 343 -6.21 -11.43 -19.31
N LEU A 344 -5.95 -12.53 -20.01
CA LEU A 344 -5.82 -12.53 -21.48
C LEU A 344 -7.17 -12.31 -22.16
N GLY A 345 -8.23 -12.99 -21.73
CA GLY A 345 -9.57 -12.81 -22.31
C GLY A 345 -10.13 -11.40 -22.10
N SER A 346 -9.89 -10.79 -20.94
CA SER A 346 -10.24 -9.38 -20.68
C SER A 346 -9.44 -8.43 -21.57
N TRP A 347 -8.16 -8.70 -21.79
CA TRP A 347 -7.32 -7.91 -22.68
C TRP A 347 -7.76 -8.02 -24.16
N ILE A 348 -8.04 -9.24 -24.66
CA ILE A 348 -8.58 -9.49 -26.01
C ILE A 348 -9.90 -8.75 -26.19
N THR A 349 -10.82 -8.89 -25.21
CA THR A 349 -12.11 -8.19 -25.21
C THR A 349 -11.92 -6.69 -25.41
N ARG A 350 -11.00 -6.07 -24.63
CA ARG A 350 -10.72 -4.65 -24.76
C ARG A 350 -10.10 -4.31 -26.12
N ALA A 351 -9.15 -5.12 -26.59
CA ALA A 351 -8.47 -4.92 -27.87
C ALA A 351 -9.47 -4.93 -29.05
N CYS A 352 -10.41 -5.89 -29.09
CA CYS A 352 -11.46 -5.94 -30.11
C CYS A 352 -12.41 -4.73 -30.02
N LEU A 353 -12.90 -4.40 -28.81
CA LEU A 353 -13.84 -3.30 -28.62
C LEU A 353 -13.26 -1.91 -28.95
N THR A 354 -11.95 -1.73 -28.78
CA THR A 354 -11.27 -0.44 -29.04
C THR A 354 -10.37 -0.49 -30.27
N TYR A 355 -10.51 -1.50 -31.14
CA TYR A 355 -9.58 -1.77 -32.24
C TYR A 355 -9.27 -0.52 -33.09
N HIS A 356 -10.31 0.21 -33.50
CA HIS A 356 -10.21 1.43 -34.31
C HIS A 356 -9.54 2.63 -33.59
N GLN A 357 -9.39 2.59 -32.27
CA GLN A 357 -8.71 3.62 -31.47
C GLN A 357 -7.26 3.25 -31.14
N LEU A 358 -6.84 2.02 -31.45
CA LEU A 358 -5.48 1.57 -31.20
C LEU A 358 -4.51 2.22 -32.19
N HIS A 359 -3.26 2.38 -31.77
CA HIS A 359 -2.18 2.82 -32.65
C HIS A 359 -2.10 1.91 -33.89
N PRO A 360 -1.79 2.42 -35.09
CA PRO A 360 -1.68 1.60 -36.31
C PRO A 360 -0.81 0.35 -36.11
N ASP A 361 0.35 0.49 -35.46
CA ASP A 361 1.22 -0.65 -35.16
C ASP A 361 0.64 -1.63 -34.13
N GLN A 362 -0.20 -1.18 -33.20
CA GLN A 362 -0.94 -2.11 -32.35
C GLN A 362 -1.94 -2.93 -33.16
N GLN A 363 -2.59 -2.32 -34.16
CA GLN A 363 -3.46 -3.03 -35.09
C GLN A 363 -2.67 -4.03 -35.94
N HIS A 364 -1.47 -3.66 -36.42
CA HIS A 364 -0.57 -4.59 -37.13
C HIS A 364 -0.15 -5.78 -36.25
N LEU A 365 0.21 -5.55 -34.99
CA LEU A 365 0.51 -6.63 -34.04
C LEU A 365 -0.71 -7.52 -33.80
N LEU A 366 -1.89 -6.94 -33.59
CA LEU A 366 -3.14 -7.71 -33.42
C LEU A 366 -3.50 -8.54 -34.66
N ASN A 367 -3.31 -8.00 -35.85
CA ASN A 367 -3.49 -8.73 -37.11
C ASN A 367 -2.59 -9.98 -37.17
N ALA A 368 -1.34 -9.87 -36.69
CA ALA A 368 -0.40 -10.99 -36.68
C ALA A 368 -0.84 -12.17 -35.79
N ILE A 369 -1.75 -11.94 -34.84
CA ILE A 369 -2.34 -12.98 -33.99
C ILE A 369 -3.83 -13.24 -34.34
N GLY A 370 -4.28 -12.83 -35.53
CA GLY A 370 -5.65 -13.11 -36.01
C GLY A 370 -6.76 -12.21 -35.46
N ILE A 371 -6.42 -11.17 -34.69
CA ILE A 371 -7.38 -10.11 -34.31
C ILE A 371 -7.35 -9.04 -35.40
N THR A 372 -8.16 -9.25 -36.44
CA THR A 372 -8.30 -8.31 -37.56
C THR A 372 -9.43 -7.31 -37.34
N ALA A 373 -9.53 -6.29 -38.21
CA ALA A 373 -10.69 -5.40 -38.25
C ALA A 373 -12.01 -6.17 -38.44
N GLN A 374 -12.02 -7.26 -39.22
CA GLN A 374 -13.18 -8.14 -39.39
C GLN A 374 -13.49 -8.91 -38.11
N THR A 375 -12.48 -9.49 -37.46
CA THR A 375 -12.62 -10.18 -36.16
C THR A 375 -13.19 -9.22 -35.11
N ALA A 376 -12.64 -8.00 -35.02
CA ALA A 376 -13.12 -6.97 -34.12
C ALA A 376 -14.53 -6.49 -34.46
N GLY A 377 -14.92 -6.46 -35.74
CA GLY A 377 -16.26 -6.11 -36.20
C GLY A 377 -17.35 -7.12 -35.81
N GLN A 378 -16.98 -8.37 -35.50
CA GLN A 378 -17.91 -9.39 -34.98
C GLN A 378 -18.17 -9.23 -33.47
N TRP A 379 -17.38 -8.41 -32.77
CA TRP A 379 -17.69 -8.06 -31.41
C TRP A 379 -18.81 -7.02 -31.38
N PRO A 380 -19.81 -7.17 -30.51
CA PRO A 380 -20.83 -6.13 -30.38
C PRO A 380 -20.13 -4.84 -30.00
N ALA A 381 -20.54 -3.71 -30.61
CA ALA A 381 -20.16 -2.40 -30.11
C ALA A 381 -20.39 -2.39 -28.61
N SER A 382 -19.36 -2.00 -27.84
CA SER A 382 -19.28 -2.18 -26.39
C SER A 382 -20.65 -2.11 -25.69
N PRO A 383 -21.07 -3.12 -24.91
CA PRO A 383 -22.35 -3.14 -24.18
C PRO A 383 -22.49 -2.02 -23.15
N ARG A 384 -21.47 -1.17 -22.97
CA ARG A 384 -21.69 0.10 -22.30
C ARG A 384 -22.30 1.02 -23.34
N PRO A 385 -23.60 1.31 -23.29
CA PRO A 385 -24.06 2.44 -24.04
C PRO A 385 -23.20 3.63 -23.57
N ARG A 386 -22.79 4.48 -24.50
CA ARG A 386 -22.51 5.88 -24.16
C ARG A 386 -23.77 6.67 -24.47
N PRO A 387 -24.84 6.67 -23.65
CA PRO A 387 -25.94 7.56 -23.89
C PRO A 387 -25.77 8.69 -22.89
N HIS A 388 -24.91 9.68 -23.20
CA HIS A 388 -24.97 10.95 -22.46
C HIS A 388 -26.43 11.44 -22.38
N ALA A 389 -27.22 11.18 -23.43
CA ALA A 389 -28.66 11.41 -23.48
C ALA A 389 -29.46 10.66 -22.40
N GLU A 390 -29.34 9.33 -22.27
CA GLU A 390 -30.10 8.55 -21.27
C GLU A 390 -29.62 8.85 -19.84
N ALA A 391 -28.32 9.03 -19.64
CA ALA A 391 -27.77 9.45 -18.34
C ALA A 391 -28.30 10.83 -17.92
N LEU A 392 -28.35 11.78 -18.88
CA LEU A 392 -28.96 13.09 -18.66
C LEU A 392 -30.47 12.99 -18.44
N GLN A 393 -31.16 12.04 -19.07
CA GLN A 393 -32.57 11.78 -18.81
C GLN A 393 -32.79 11.32 -17.37
N HIS A 394 -32.00 10.35 -16.89
CA HIS A 394 -32.06 9.94 -15.47
C HIS A 394 -31.74 11.08 -14.51
N ALA A 395 -30.79 11.95 -14.85
CA ALA A 395 -30.49 13.16 -14.09
C ALA A 395 -31.68 14.13 -14.07
N ARG A 396 -32.32 14.41 -15.22
CA ARG A 396 -33.53 15.24 -15.32
C ARG A 396 -34.67 14.68 -14.49
N THR A 397 -34.98 13.38 -14.63
CA THR A 397 -36.03 12.75 -13.84
C THR A 397 -35.71 12.76 -12.34
N TRP A 398 -34.44 12.71 -11.94
CA TRP A 398 -34.06 12.82 -10.54
C TRP A 398 -34.26 14.24 -10.03
N ALA A 399 -33.74 15.24 -10.75
CA ALA A 399 -33.89 16.65 -10.41
C ALA A 399 -35.37 17.06 -10.38
N ALA A 400 -36.21 16.57 -11.30
CA ALA A 400 -37.65 16.84 -11.29
C ALA A 400 -38.35 16.31 -10.03
N GLY A 401 -37.92 15.16 -9.50
CA GLY A 401 -38.52 14.57 -8.30
C GLY A 401 -37.96 15.07 -6.97
N HIS A 402 -36.72 15.56 -6.95
CA HIS A 402 -36.00 15.90 -5.70
C HIS A 402 -35.56 17.37 -5.64
N GLY A 403 -35.57 18.10 -6.75
CA GLY A 403 -35.14 19.50 -6.83
C GLY A 403 -33.61 19.70 -6.85
N HIS A 404 -32.81 18.62 -6.90
CA HIS A 404 -31.35 18.69 -6.87
C HIS A 404 -30.70 17.46 -7.52
N LEU A 405 -29.43 17.54 -7.94
CA LEU A 405 -28.62 16.44 -8.49
C LEU A 405 -27.63 15.87 -7.47
N CYS A 406 -28.09 15.63 -6.24
CA CYS A 406 -27.28 15.08 -5.15
C CYS A 406 -27.82 13.74 -4.59
N PRO A 407 -28.00 12.70 -5.42
CA PRO A 407 -28.37 11.37 -4.93
C PRO A 407 -27.24 10.74 -4.09
N PRO A 408 -27.56 9.78 -3.20
CA PRO A 408 -26.57 8.84 -2.65
C PRO A 408 -25.73 8.17 -3.75
N ILE A 409 -24.47 7.87 -3.45
CA ILE A 409 -23.54 7.30 -4.44
C ILE A 409 -24.03 5.94 -4.98
N LYS A 410 -24.77 5.18 -4.18
CA LYS A 410 -25.34 3.87 -4.54
C LYS A 410 -26.72 3.93 -5.20
N THR A 411 -27.21 5.12 -5.55
CA THR A 411 -28.50 5.26 -6.23
C THR A 411 -28.43 4.68 -7.64
N VAL A 412 -29.27 3.67 -7.87
CA VAL A 412 -29.52 3.04 -9.17
C VAL A 412 -30.95 3.36 -9.60
N ARG A 413 -31.15 3.76 -10.86
CA ARG A 413 -32.47 4.04 -11.45
C ARG A 413 -32.66 3.23 -12.71
N ASN A 414 -33.65 2.35 -12.76
CA ASN A 414 -33.93 1.49 -13.91
C ASN A 414 -32.66 0.77 -14.43
N GLY A 415 -31.83 0.26 -13.51
CA GLY A 415 -30.55 -0.38 -13.82
C GLY A 415 -29.38 0.58 -14.07
N PHE A 416 -29.62 1.89 -14.22
CA PHE A 416 -28.57 2.90 -14.41
C PHE A 416 -27.97 3.39 -13.09
N PRO A 417 -26.65 3.29 -12.85
CA PRO A 417 -26.00 3.72 -11.61
C PRO A 417 -25.81 5.25 -11.56
N LEU A 418 -26.90 5.99 -11.38
CA LEU A 418 -26.93 7.46 -11.40
C LEU A 418 -25.96 8.10 -10.39
N GLY A 419 -25.88 7.56 -9.17
CA GLY A 419 -25.01 8.10 -8.11
C GLY A 419 -23.53 8.03 -8.46
N GLU A 420 -23.05 6.86 -8.91
CA GLU A 420 -21.65 6.65 -9.32
C GLU A 420 -21.31 7.43 -10.60
N TRP A 421 -22.27 7.56 -11.52
CA TRP A 421 -22.11 8.37 -12.72
C TRP A 421 -21.93 9.86 -12.41
N LEU A 422 -22.78 10.44 -11.55
CA LEU A 422 -22.64 11.85 -11.13
C LEU A 422 -21.33 12.10 -10.38
N ASP A 423 -20.91 11.19 -9.50
CA ASP A 423 -19.60 11.29 -8.84
C ASP A 423 -18.45 11.29 -9.87
N SER A 424 -18.51 10.39 -10.85
CA SER A 424 -17.54 10.34 -11.95
C SER A 424 -17.49 11.66 -12.73
N GLN A 425 -18.65 12.29 -13.02
CA GLN A 425 -18.69 13.60 -13.69
C GLN A 425 -18.05 14.71 -12.85
N ARG A 426 -18.23 14.69 -11.52
CA ARG A 426 -17.57 15.63 -10.60
C ARG A 426 -16.06 15.42 -10.55
N GLN A 427 -15.58 14.17 -10.49
CA GLN A 427 -14.14 13.90 -10.51
C GLN A 427 -13.50 14.29 -11.84
N LEU A 428 -14.23 14.14 -12.96
CA LEU A 428 -13.78 14.60 -14.27
C LEU A 428 -13.74 16.14 -14.35
N ALA A 429 -14.68 16.85 -13.73
CA ALA A 429 -14.68 18.31 -13.70
C ALA A 429 -13.43 18.87 -13.00
N LYS A 430 -12.94 18.21 -11.94
CA LYS A 430 -11.70 18.62 -11.25
C LYS A 430 -10.44 18.52 -12.12
N LYS A 431 -10.45 17.65 -13.13
CA LYS A 431 -9.27 17.34 -13.96
C LYS A 431 -9.24 18.14 -15.26
N ARG A 432 -10.33 18.83 -15.62
CA ARG A 432 -10.46 19.53 -16.89
C ARG A 432 -10.37 21.04 -16.69
N ALA A 433 -9.69 21.72 -17.61
CA ALA A 433 -9.67 23.18 -17.65
C ALA A 433 -11.04 23.77 -18.08
N SER A 434 -11.78 23.05 -18.93
CA SER A 434 -13.07 23.49 -19.46
C SER A 434 -14.17 22.41 -19.30
N PRO A 435 -15.42 22.82 -18.99
CA PRO A 435 -16.52 21.88 -18.80
C PRO A 435 -16.90 21.18 -20.11
N SER A 436 -17.17 19.88 -20.05
CA SER A 436 -17.70 19.11 -21.18
C SER A 436 -19.15 19.51 -21.50
N PRO A 437 -19.67 19.22 -22.70
CA PRO A 437 -21.08 19.44 -23.03
C PRO A 437 -22.05 18.78 -22.02
N THR A 438 -21.69 17.61 -21.49
CA THR A 438 -22.47 16.94 -20.43
C THR A 438 -22.47 17.73 -19.13
N GLN A 439 -21.32 18.29 -18.74
CA GLN A 439 -21.19 19.08 -17.52
C GLN A 439 -21.95 20.41 -17.63
N GLN A 440 -21.95 21.02 -18.82
CA GLN A 440 -22.78 22.19 -19.12
C GLN A 440 -24.27 21.85 -18.99
N MET A 441 -24.71 20.71 -19.54
CA MET A 441 -26.10 20.27 -19.42
C MET A 441 -26.50 19.93 -17.98
N LEU A 442 -25.60 19.36 -17.17
CA LEU A 442 -25.83 19.13 -15.74
C LEU A 442 -25.97 20.45 -14.97
N ALA A 443 -25.16 21.46 -15.31
CA ALA A 443 -25.27 22.80 -14.72
C ALA A 443 -26.58 23.50 -15.07
N MET A 444 -27.14 23.23 -16.26
CA MET A 444 -28.48 23.70 -16.62
C MET A 444 -29.60 22.99 -15.85
N ILE A 445 -29.41 21.72 -15.46
CA ILE A 445 -30.41 20.96 -14.68
C ILE A 445 -30.38 21.36 -13.20
N ASP A 446 -29.18 21.50 -12.64
CA ASP A 446 -28.96 21.93 -11.26
C ASP A 446 -27.65 22.74 -11.22
N PRO A 447 -27.68 24.06 -10.99
CA PRO A 447 -26.48 24.90 -10.88
C PRO A 447 -25.51 24.41 -9.80
N TRP A 448 -26.01 23.67 -8.80
CA TRP A 448 -25.25 23.12 -7.68
C TRP A 448 -24.98 21.61 -7.82
N TRP A 449 -25.01 21.04 -9.03
CA TRP A 449 -24.66 19.63 -9.25
C TRP A 449 -23.22 19.29 -8.84
N ASN A 450 -22.31 20.27 -8.94
CA ASN A 450 -20.91 20.21 -8.54
C ASN A 450 -20.52 21.48 -7.75
N PRO A 451 -20.93 21.59 -6.47
CA PRO A 451 -20.76 22.80 -5.70
C PRO A 451 -19.30 23.01 -5.24
N PRO A 452 -18.92 24.22 -4.81
CA PRO A 452 -17.60 24.50 -4.25
C PRO A 452 -17.40 23.97 -2.82
N TRP A 453 -18.44 23.41 -2.18
CA TRP A 453 -18.38 22.79 -0.86
C TRP A 453 -18.49 21.25 -0.94
N PRO A 454 -18.21 20.51 0.15
CA PRO A 454 -18.29 19.06 0.13
C PRO A 454 -19.69 18.54 -0.25
N ILE A 455 -19.77 17.59 -1.18
CA ILE A 455 -21.06 16.99 -1.60
C ILE A 455 -21.83 16.35 -0.44
N LEU A 456 -21.10 15.86 0.58
CA LEU A 456 -21.69 15.33 1.80
C LEU A 456 -22.52 16.40 2.53
N TRP A 457 -22.04 17.66 2.57
CA TRP A 457 -22.78 18.77 3.16
C TRP A 457 -24.10 19.02 2.43
N GLN A 458 -24.07 19.04 1.09
CA GLN A 458 -25.27 19.26 0.27
C GLN A 458 -26.28 18.11 0.46
N ARG A 459 -25.79 16.87 0.54
CA ARG A 459 -26.63 15.70 0.81
C ARG A 459 -27.27 15.77 2.20
N THR A 460 -26.52 16.16 3.22
CA THR A 460 -27.07 16.33 4.58
C THR A 460 -28.09 17.45 4.65
N TYR A 461 -27.88 18.54 3.89
CA TYR A 461 -28.86 19.62 3.77
C TYR A 461 -30.18 19.12 3.18
N HIS A 462 -30.15 18.48 2.00
CA HIS A 462 -31.37 17.97 1.36
C HIS A 462 -32.09 16.92 2.21
N HIS A 463 -31.34 16.07 2.93
CA HIS A 463 -31.94 15.15 3.89
C HIS A 463 -32.66 15.88 5.03
N ALA A 464 -32.03 16.87 5.67
CA ALA A 464 -32.66 17.66 6.72
C ALA A 464 -33.87 18.48 6.22
N HIS A 465 -33.79 19.00 5.00
CA HIS A 465 -34.87 19.75 4.37
C HIS A 465 -36.10 18.88 4.04
N THR A 466 -35.88 17.62 3.65
CA THR A 466 -36.96 16.67 3.32
C THR A 466 -37.49 15.91 4.53
N HIS A 467 -36.70 15.76 5.59
CA HIS A 467 -37.04 15.01 6.80
C HIS A 467 -36.70 15.84 8.06
N PRO A 468 -37.49 16.88 8.36
CA PRO A 468 -37.20 17.80 9.47
C PRO A 468 -37.22 17.12 10.86
N ASP A 469 -37.97 16.02 11.03
CA ASP A 469 -38.16 15.35 12.33
C ASP A 469 -37.32 14.07 12.54
N SER A 470 -36.49 13.68 11.56
CA SER A 470 -35.68 12.45 11.67
C SER A 470 -34.29 12.74 12.25
N PRO A 471 -33.94 12.25 13.46
CA PRO A 471 -32.58 12.35 13.96
C PRO A 471 -31.64 11.61 13.00
N THR A 472 -30.64 12.32 12.50
CA THR A 472 -29.69 11.81 11.49
C THR A 472 -28.90 10.63 12.06
N THR A 473 -29.37 9.41 11.87
CA THR A 473 -28.61 8.19 12.14
C THR A 473 -27.50 8.07 11.10
N ARG A 474 -26.25 8.12 11.55
CA ARG A 474 -25.09 7.79 10.72
C ARG A 474 -25.12 6.27 10.46
N HIS A 475 -25.30 5.88 9.20
CA HIS A 475 -24.90 4.57 8.68
C HIS A 475 -23.59 4.70 7.90
#